data_AF-A0A443SEH2-F1
#
_entry.id   AF-A0A443SEH2-F1
#
_cell.length_a   1.000
_cell.length_b   1.000
_cell.length_c   1.000
_cell.angle_alpha   90.00
_cell.angle_beta   90.00
_cell.angle_gamma   90.00
#
_symmetry.space_group_name_H-M   'P 1'
#
loop_
_entity.id
_entity.type
_entity.pdbx_description
1 polymer ?
#
loop_
_entity_poly.entity_id
_entity_poly.type
_entity_poly.pdbx_seq_one_letter_code
_entity_poly.pdbx_strand_id
1 'polypeptide(L)'
;MFFGDACNQVTEPIAKAAKFFQVIQLSYADTDPRYNAEKLPNLFRVVPSESASNPARVALLKKFNWARVGTIYQNSQRYGPIVE
;
A
#
# COMPACT_ATOMS: atom_id res chain seq x y z
N MET A 1 13.98 -16.31 -4.71
CA MET A 1 12.74 -15.51 -4.80
C MET A 1 11.80 -15.95 -3.69
N PHE A 2 11.15 -15.02 -3.01
CA PHE A 2 10.13 -15.28 -1.99
C PHE A 2 8.75 -14.98 -2.55
N PHE A 3 7.77 -15.83 -2.24
CA PHE A 3 6.37 -15.62 -2.55
C PHE A 3 5.58 -15.52 -1.24
N GLY A 4 4.85 -14.43 -1.04
CA GLY A 4 4.31 -14.00 0.25
C GLY A 4 4.85 -12.62 0.69
N ASP A 5 4.33 -12.00 1.75
CA ASP A 5 3.27 -12.41 2.68
C ASP A 5 2.05 -11.46 2.52
N ALA A 6 1.10 -11.45 3.47
CA ALA A 6 -0.09 -10.62 3.47
C ALA A 6 -0.04 -9.43 4.44
N CYS A 7 0.71 -9.53 5.54
CA CYS A 7 0.70 -8.55 6.62
C CYS A 7 1.90 -7.61 6.56
N ASN A 8 1.65 -6.31 6.67
CA ASN A 8 2.69 -5.29 6.55
C ASN A 8 3.80 -5.39 7.60
N GLN A 9 3.48 -5.89 8.81
CA GLN A 9 4.47 -6.14 9.85
C GLN A 9 5.48 -7.23 9.48
N VAL A 10 5.14 -8.10 8.52
CA VAL A 10 5.99 -9.19 8.04
C VAL A 10 6.62 -8.84 6.70
N THR A 11 5.83 -8.30 5.77
CA THR A 11 6.29 -7.91 4.43
C THR A 11 7.41 -6.88 4.51
N GLU A 12 7.28 -5.85 5.35
CA GLU A 12 8.23 -4.73 5.36
C GLU A 12 9.65 -5.14 5.82
N PRO A 13 9.85 -5.88 6.93
CA PRO A 13 11.17 -6.37 7.30
C PRO A 13 11.80 -7.28 6.24
N ILE A 14 11.02 -8.19 5.64
CA ILE A 14 11.52 -9.09 4.59
C ILE A 14 11.92 -8.28 3.36
N ALA A 15 11.12 -7.30 2.94
CA ALA A 15 11.42 -6.46 1.78
C ALA A 15 12.68 -5.62 1.99
N LYS A 16 12.88 -5.09 3.20
CA LYS A 16 14.12 -4.39 3.57
C LYS A 16 15.33 -5.32 3.50
N ALA A 17 15.22 -6.55 4.02
CA ALA A 17 16.29 -7.55 3.94
C ALA A 17 16.56 -8.01 2.49
N ALA A 18 15.50 -8.22 1.71
CA ALA A 18 15.56 -8.69 0.32
C ALA A 18 16.42 -7.78 -0.58
N LYS A 19 16.42 -6.47 -0.31
CA LYS A 19 17.31 -5.49 -0.95
C LYS A 19 18.80 -5.83 -0.75
N PHE A 20 19.20 -6.26 0.44
CA PHE A 20 20.60 -6.58 0.76
C PHE A 20 21.03 -7.93 0.19
N PHE A 21 20.15 -8.93 0.26
CA PHE A 21 20.42 -10.29 -0.24
C PHE A 21 20.19 -10.46 -1.74
N GLN A 22 19.78 -9.40 -2.45
CA GLN A 22 19.49 -9.42 -3.89
C GLN A 22 18.43 -10.48 -4.27
N VAL A 23 17.44 -10.69 -3.40
CA VAL A 23 16.33 -11.62 -3.64
C VAL A 23 15.07 -10.83 -3.98
N ILE A 24 14.29 -11.31 -4.94
CA ILE A 24 12.96 -10.75 -5.26
C ILE A 24 11.92 -11.29 -4.26
N GLN A 25 11.06 -10.43 -3.75
CA GLN A 25 9.87 -10.78 -2.98
C GLN A 25 8.61 -10.41 -3.77
N LEU A 26 7.67 -11.34 -3.88
CA LEU A 26 6.36 -11.14 -4.51
C LEU A 26 5.24 -11.37 -3.50
N SER A 27 4.59 -10.31 -3.03
CA SER A 27 3.44 -10.39 -2.11
C SER A 27 2.13 -10.64 -2.86
N TYR A 28 1.27 -11.48 -2.27
CA TYR A 28 -0.05 -11.80 -2.81
C TYR A 28 -1.20 -11.00 -2.19
N ALA A 29 -0.97 -10.31 -1.06
CA ALA A 29 -2.07 -9.68 -0.31
C ALA A 29 -1.71 -8.38 0.42
N ASP A 30 -0.44 -7.95 0.41
CA ASP A 30 -0.07 -6.73 1.10
C ASP A 30 -0.38 -5.46 0.29
N THR A 31 -1.34 -4.70 0.81
CA THR A 31 -1.92 -3.54 0.15
C THR A 31 -1.42 -2.21 0.74
N ASP A 32 -0.44 -2.22 1.65
CA ASP A 32 0.04 -1.00 2.32
C ASP A 32 0.46 0.07 1.28
N PRO A 33 -0.05 1.31 1.37
CA PRO A 33 0.21 2.36 0.40
C PRO A 33 1.61 2.98 0.53
N ARG A 34 2.36 2.66 1.58
CA ARG A 34 3.70 3.24 1.85
C ARG A 34 4.83 2.57 1.06
N TYR A 35 4.58 1.42 0.43
CA TYR A 35 5.59 0.73 -0.37
C TYR A 35 5.89 1.50 -1.66
N ASN A 36 7.15 1.91 -1.80
CA ASN A 36 7.69 2.62 -2.95
C ASN A 36 8.83 1.79 -3.55
N ALA A 37 8.82 1.61 -4.87
CA ALA A 37 9.85 0.90 -5.62
C ALA A 37 11.26 1.52 -5.46
N GLU A 38 11.37 2.82 -5.20
CA GLU A 38 12.66 3.47 -4.89
C GLU A 38 13.21 3.02 -3.52
N LYS A 39 12.33 2.86 -2.53
CA LYS A 39 12.71 2.46 -1.16
C LYS A 39 12.90 0.94 -1.07
N LEU A 40 12.04 0.16 -1.73
CA LEU A 40 11.96 -1.30 -1.72
C LEU A 40 12.00 -1.87 -3.15
N PRO A 41 13.14 -1.75 -3.88
CA PRO A 41 13.24 -2.10 -5.30
C PRO A 41 13.02 -3.59 -5.61
N ASN A 42 13.16 -4.45 -4.60
CA ASN A 42 13.02 -5.90 -4.72
C ASN A 42 11.63 -6.41 -4.34
N LEU A 43 10.73 -5.52 -3.91
CA LEU A 43 9.36 -5.87 -3.51
C LEU A 43 8.39 -5.60 -4.66
N PHE A 44 7.70 -6.66 -5.08
CA PHE A 44 6.60 -6.62 -6.03
C PHE A 44 5.33 -7.16 -5.37
N ARG A 45 4.17 -6.79 -5.90
CA ARG A 45 2.87 -7.32 -5.45
C ARG A 45 1.92 -7.51 -6.62
N VAL A 46 1.08 -8.54 -6.53
CA VAL A 46 0.03 -8.82 -7.53
C VAL A 46 -1.30 -8.15 -7.21
N VAL A 47 -1.43 -7.55 -6.01
CA VAL A 47 -2.60 -6.80 -5.58
C VAL A 47 -2.36 -5.28 -5.69
N PRO A 48 -3.39 -4.48 -5.99
CA PRO A 48 -3.27 -3.03 -6.00
C PRO A 48 -3.01 -2.48 -4.59
N SER A 49 -2.40 -1.31 -4.54
CA SER A 49 -2.32 -0.49 -3.33
C SER A 49 -3.71 -0.12 -2.81
N GLU A 50 -3.89 0.02 -1.49
CA GLU A 50 -5.12 0.62 -0.94
C GLU A 50 -5.39 2.02 -1.53
N SER A 51 -4.33 2.79 -1.85
CA SER A 51 -4.44 4.10 -2.48
C SER A 51 -5.04 4.05 -3.90
N ALA A 52 -4.98 2.90 -4.59
CA ALA A 52 -5.60 2.71 -5.89
C ALA A 52 -7.14 2.72 -5.82
N SER A 53 -7.72 2.62 -4.62
CA SER A 53 -9.17 2.77 -4.40
C SER A 53 -9.62 4.23 -4.43
N ASN A 54 -8.71 5.21 -4.27
CA ASN A 54 -9.07 6.62 -4.17
C ASN A 54 -9.71 7.18 -5.45
N PRO A 55 -9.20 6.90 -6.66
CA PRO A 55 -9.87 7.33 -7.90
C PRO A 55 -11.31 6.83 -8.00
N ALA A 56 -11.58 5.58 -7.60
CA ALA A 56 -12.93 5.01 -7.62
C ALA A 56 -13.86 5.73 -6.63
N ARG A 57 -13.38 6.02 -5.41
CA ARG A 57 -14.12 6.82 -4.42
C ARG A 57 -14.48 8.20 -4.97
N VAL A 58 -13.51 8.90 -5.58
CA VAL A 58 -13.74 10.22 -6.19
C VAL A 58 -14.72 10.15 -7.37
N ALA A 59 -14.60 9.13 -8.23
CA ALA A 59 -15.52 8.93 -9.35
C ALA A 59 -16.97 8.72 -8.87
N LEU A 60 -17.16 7.99 -7.77
CA LEU A 60 -18.47 7.81 -7.14
C LEU A 60 -19.06 9.15 -6.67
N LEU A 61 -18.26 9.98 -5.97
CA LEU A 61 -18.71 11.30 -5.51
C LEU A 61 -19.14 12.19 -6.69
N LYS A 62 -18.34 12.20 -7.77
CA LYS A 62 -18.62 12.96 -8.99
C LYS A 62 -19.89 12.47 -9.68
N LYS A 63 -20.13 11.15 -9.74
CA LYS A 63 -21.32 10.57 -10.37
C LYS A 63 -22.62 11.07 -9.74
N PHE A 64 -22.61 11.37 -8.44
CA PHE A 64 -23.79 11.83 -7.69
C PHE A 64 -23.76 13.32 -7.32
N ASN A 65 -22.84 14.11 -7.91
CA ASN A 65 -22.68 15.54 -7.64
C ASN A 65 -22.50 15.90 -6.14
N TRP A 66 -21.83 15.04 -5.37
CA TRP A 66 -21.54 15.32 -3.96
C TRP A 66 -20.35 16.28 -3.84
N ALA A 67 -20.63 17.53 -3.44
CA ALA A 67 -19.62 18.60 -3.34
C ALA A 67 -19.02 18.78 -1.93
N ARG A 68 -19.68 18.27 -0.89
CA ARG A 68 -19.22 18.36 0.50
C ARG A 68 -19.09 16.97 1.11
N VAL A 69 -17.88 16.63 1.54
CA VAL A 69 -17.57 15.34 2.16
C VAL A 69 -16.83 15.55 3.47
N GLY A 70 -17.06 14.65 4.43
CA GLY A 70 -16.25 14.53 5.64
C GLY A 70 -15.49 13.21 5.60
N THR A 71 -14.24 13.22 6.06
CA THR A 71 -13.41 12.01 6.17
C THR A 71 -13.20 11.67 7.64
N ILE A 72 -13.31 10.38 7.95
CA ILE A 72 -12.97 9.82 9.25
C ILE A 72 -12.01 8.67 8.98
N TYR A 73 -10.91 8.61 9.71
CA TYR A 73 -9.92 7.56 9.61
C TYR A 73 -9.44 7.16 11.00
N GLN A 74 -8.94 5.93 11.13
CA GLN A 74 -8.32 5.49 12.36
C GLN A 74 -6.91 6.08 12.47
N ASN A 75 -6.62 6.75 13.58
CA ASN A 75 -5.29 7.32 13.84
C ASN A 75 -4.25 6.21 14.08
N SER A 76 -3.67 5.72 12.99
CA SER A 76 -2.69 4.65 12.95
C SER A 76 -1.76 4.86 11.76
N GLN A 77 -0.57 4.27 11.79
CA GLN A 77 0.42 4.45 10.72
C GLN A 77 -0.06 3.96 9.34
N ARG A 78 -1.00 2.99 9.30
CA ARG A 78 -1.54 2.43 8.05
C ARG A 78 -2.63 3.32 7.42
N TYR A 79 -3.50 3.90 8.26
CA TYR A 79 -4.71 4.62 7.80
C TYR A 79 -4.62 6.14 7.98
N GLY A 80 -3.57 6.63 8.63
CA GLY A 80 -3.33 8.05 8.85
C GLY A 80 -2.78 8.75 7.60
N PRO A 81 -2.75 10.10 7.61
CA PRO A 81 -2.03 10.86 6.61
C PRO A 81 -0.56 10.41 6.58
N ILE A 82 0.01 10.30 5.38
CA ILE A 82 1.44 10.06 5.21
C ILE A 82 2.14 11.34 5.67
N VAL A 83 2.65 11.33 6.90
CA VAL A 83 3.56 12.36 7.40
C VAL A 83 4.95 11.90 7.00
N GLU A 84 5.58 12.61 6.04
CA GLU A 84 7.02 12.47 5.77
C GLU A 84 7.85 13.04 6.91
#